data_AF-A0A2N9NLN0-F1
#
_entry.id   AF-A0A2N9NLN0-F1
#
_cell.length_a   1.000
_cell.length_b   1.000
_cell.length_c   1.000
_cell.angle_alpha   90.00
_cell.angle_beta   90.00
_cell.angle_gamma   90.00
#
_symmetry.space_group_name_H-M   'P 1'
#
loop_
_entity.id
_entity.type
_entity.pdbx_description
1 polymer ?
#
loop_
_entity_poly.entity_id
_entity_poly.type
_entity_poly.pdbx_seq_one_letter_code
_entity_poly.pdbx_strand_id
1 'polypeptide(L)'
;MKKRWFSCKILVGPLALAAMAASAPVSSPEAPPPTGPREVFNAGTQALKAKKLREAEALLESVLSSQSERFQPPALYNLGHVRFDQGADELKNGPPAREASKQGWAAANHADQAIKSAKDALANGDIDKMVASYMNGRGVRKELKAATEAVRRALEAHGATLLKWQRSEGDFKSAVELNRADADAQHNADVVDRCIAKLVDSLQELQQCMQALGGKSDDLKEKLKQLKGRIPAPKMPPGAAGDDDEDEDQPFGPRPDQKEGAPKNGEQMSLSPEQAGWLLEGFKLDSERRLPMSWGPPGEPKDRARPTW
;
A
#
# COMPACT_ATOMS: atom_id res chain seq x y z
N MET A 1 38.58 30.42 3.25
CA MET A 1 38.21 29.74 4.50
C MET A 1 38.89 28.37 4.54
N LYS A 2 39.88 28.21 5.44
CA LYS A 2 40.81 27.06 5.46
C LYS A 2 40.27 26.01 6.45
N LYS A 3 40.02 24.79 5.94
CA LYS A 3 39.57 23.63 6.71
C LYS A 3 40.70 23.18 7.65
N ARG A 4 40.47 23.19 8.97
CA ARG A 4 41.37 22.61 9.97
C ARG A 4 40.82 21.24 10.39
N TRP A 5 41.57 20.20 10.07
CA TRP A 5 41.38 18.85 10.60
C TRP A 5 41.84 18.84 12.06
N PHE A 6 40.97 18.37 12.97
CA PHE A 6 41.35 18.05 14.34
C PHE A 6 41.78 16.58 14.40
N SER A 7 43.08 16.35 14.60
CA SER A 7 43.64 15.06 14.97
C SER A 7 43.33 14.76 16.44
N CYS A 8 42.47 13.78 16.69
CA CYS A 8 42.25 13.24 18.03
C CYS A 8 43.36 12.22 18.33
N LYS A 9 44.26 12.55 19.26
CA LYS A 9 45.30 11.63 19.74
C LYS A 9 44.66 10.62 20.70
N ILE A 10 44.72 9.36 20.31
CA ILE A 10 44.37 8.19 21.12
C ILE A 10 45.42 8.04 22.22
N LEU A 11 44.98 8.14 23.49
CA LEU A 11 45.79 7.77 24.64
C LEU A 11 45.40 6.33 25.06
N VAL A 12 46.31 5.39 24.88
CA VAL A 12 46.17 3.99 25.33
C VAL A 12 46.56 3.94 26.80
N GLY A 13 45.58 3.77 27.69
CA GLY A 13 45.76 3.48 29.11
C GLY A 13 45.55 1.99 29.41
N PRO A 14 46.16 1.44 30.48
CA PRO A 14 46.23 0.01 30.72
C PRO A 14 44.89 -0.61 31.12
N LEU A 15 44.66 -1.81 30.56
CA LEU A 15 43.49 -2.66 30.79
C LEU A 15 43.57 -3.28 32.20
N ALA A 16 42.78 -2.76 33.14
CA ALA A 16 42.56 -3.41 34.43
C ALA A 16 41.36 -4.36 34.32
N LEU A 17 41.62 -5.67 34.46
CA LEU A 17 40.61 -6.72 34.51
C LEU A 17 39.89 -6.64 35.87
N ALA A 18 38.69 -6.06 35.89
CA ALA A 18 37.78 -6.12 37.04
C ALA A 18 36.78 -7.27 36.81
N ALA A 19 36.81 -8.25 37.70
CA ALA A 19 35.86 -9.36 37.74
C ALA A 19 34.59 -8.96 38.50
N MET A 20 33.46 -9.45 37.98
CA MET A 20 32.14 -9.64 38.60
C MET A 20 31.26 -8.42 38.91
N ALA A 21 30.13 -8.32 38.20
CA ALA A 21 28.87 -8.90 38.63
C ALA A 21 27.86 -8.84 37.46
N ALA A 22 27.41 -9.99 36.98
CA ALA A 22 26.30 -10.06 36.04
C ALA A 22 25.02 -9.71 36.81
N SER A 23 24.60 -8.44 36.73
CA SER A 23 23.23 -8.08 37.05
C SER A 23 22.33 -8.70 35.99
N ALA A 24 21.53 -9.70 36.37
CA ALA A 24 20.43 -10.18 35.56
C ALA A 24 19.59 -8.97 35.09
N PRO A 25 19.11 -8.93 33.85
CA PRO A 25 18.17 -7.89 33.44
C PRO A 25 16.92 -8.05 34.30
N VAL A 26 16.71 -7.11 35.21
CA VAL A 26 15.43 -6.96 35.88
C VAL A 26 14.44 -6.61 34.77
N SER A 27 13.67 -7.59 34.33
CA SER A 27 12.48 -7.35 33.53
C SER A 27 11.62 -6.38 34.35
N SER A 28 11.47 -5.15 33.86
CA SER A 28 10.50 -4.22 34.40
C SER A 28 9.17 -4.96 34.52
N PRO A 29 8.51 -4.99 35.68
CA PRO A 29 7.19 -5.59 35.78
C PRO A 29 6.27 -4.89 34.78
N GLU A 30 5.62 -5.68 33.93
CA GLU A 30 4.54 -5.22 33.07
C GLU A 30 3.51 -4.53 33.98
N ALA A 31 3.33 -3.23 33.75
CA ALA A 31 2.47 -2.42 34.61
C ALA A 31 1.07 -3.02 34.64
N PRO A 32 0.40 -3.08 35.81
CA PRO A 32 -0.96 -3.58 35.89
C PRO A 32 -1.84 -2.79 34.92
N PRO A 33 -2.84 -3.44 34.29
CA PRO A 33 -3.69 -2.78 33.31
C PRO A 33 -4.33 -1.53 33.95
N PRO A 34 -4.26 -0.36 33.30
CA PRO A 34 -4.77 0.88 33.87
C PRO A 34 -6.28 0.71 34.11
N THR A 35 -6.71 0.82 35.36
CA THR A 35 -8.10 0.54 35.75
C THR A 35 -8.92 1.81 35.97
N GLY A 36 -8.26 2.96 36.18
CA GLY A 36 -8.91 4.26 36.30
C GLY A 36 -8.80 5.14 35.04
N PRO A 37 -9.78 6.02 34.73
CA PRO A 37 -9.73 6.94 33.58
C PRO A 37 -8.44 7.78 33.49
N ARG A 38 -7.89 8.18 34.65
CA ARG A 38 -6.62 8.90 34.75
C ARG A 38 -5.43 8.05 34.29
N GLU A 39 -5.39 6.79 34.70
CA GLU A 39 -4.28 5.88 34.39
C GLU A 39 -4.29 5.56 32.89
N VAL A 40 -5.47 5.32 32.34
CA VAL A 40 -5.67 5.09 30.90
C VAL A 40 -5.25 6.33 30.09
N PHE A 41 -5.65 7.52 30.53
CA PHE A 41 -5.21 8.78 29.91
C PHE A 41 -3.69 8.98 29.96
N ASN A 42 -3.08 8.72 31.11
CA ASN A 42 -1.63 8.82 31.27
C ASN A 42 -0.90 7.81 30.40
N ALA A 43 -1.38 6.57 30.32
CA ALA A 43 -0.84 5.53 29.45
C ALA A 43 -0.94 5.93 27.96
N GLY A 44 -2.11 6.44 27.53
CA GLY A 44 -2.29 6.97 26.17
C GLY A 44 -1.32 8.11 25.84
N THR A 45 -1.11 9.02 26.79
CA THR A 45 -0.14 10.12 26.63
C THR A 45 1.31 9.62 26.55
N GLN A 46 1.66 8.58 27.31
CA GLN A 46 2.99 7.95 27.21
C GLN A 46 3.17 7.23 25.86
N ALA A 47 2.16 6.51 25.39
CA ALA A 47 2.17 5.86 24.09
C ALA A 47 2.34 6.88 22.95
N LEU A 48 1.66 8.03 23.03
CA LEU A 48 1.83 9.15 22.09
C LEU A 48 3.29 9.66 22.08
N LYS A 49 3.87 9.90 23.27
CA LYS A 49 5.28 10.31 23.37
C LYS A 49 6.25 9.26 22.80
N ALA A 50 5.92 7.99 22.94
CA ALA A 50 6.67 6.88 22.38
C ALA A 50 6.39 6.63 20.87
N LYS A 51 5.59 7.49 20.21
CA LYS A 51 5.17 7.36 18.81
C LYS A 51 4.46 6.03 18.49
N LYS A 52 3.85 5.40 19.50
CA LYS A 52 2.99 4.24 19.33
C LYS A 52 1.57 4.68 19.02
N LEU A 53 1.38 5.23 17.81
CA LEU A 53 0.18 5.98 17.45
C LEU A 53 -1.11 5.16 17.56
N ARG A 54 -1.11 3.87 17.17
CA ARG A 54 -2.31 3.01 17.29
C ARG A 54 -2.68 2.72 18.74
N GLU A 55 -1.68 2.47 19.59
CA GLU A 55 -1.91 2.21 21.02
C GLU A 55 -2.40 3.48 21.72
N ALA A 56 -1.80 4.63 21.39
CA ALA A 56 -2.22 5.93 21.89
C ALA A 56 -3.68 6.25 21.52
N GLU A 57 -4.07 6.01 20.26
CA GLU A 57 -5.45 6.22 19.80
C GLU A 57 -6.44 5.37 20.61
N ALA A 58 -6.22 4.06 20.69
CA ALA A 58 -7.13 3.14 21.39
C ALA A 58 -7.28 3.51 22.88
N LEU A 59 -6.16 3.86 23.55
CA LEU A 59 -6.19 4.27 24.95
C LEU A 59 -6.94 5.59 25.13
N LEU A 60 -6.69 6.61 24.30
CA LEU A 60 -7.36 7.91 24.42
C LEU A 60 -8.85 7.83 24.03
N GLU A 61 -9.23 7.01 23.06
CA GLU A 61 -10.64 6.75 22.73
C GLU A 61 -11.39 6.06 23.88
N SER A 62 -10.74 5.15 24.59
CA SER A 62 -11.32 4.53 25.77
C SER A 62 -11.54 5.53 26.92
N VAL A 63 -10.68 6.55 27.05
CA VAL A 63 -10.90 7.68 27.97
C VAL A 63 -12.14 8.48 27.58
N LEU A 64 -12.35 8.76 26.28
CA LEU A 64 -13.56 9.44 25.81
C LEU A 64 -14.82 8.61 26.07
N SER A 65 -14.74 7.29 25.89
CA SER A 65 -15.84 6.36 26.13
C SER A 65 -16.22 6.25 27.61
N SER A 66 -15.27 6.49 28.51
CA SER A 66 -15.53 6.58 29.96
C SER A 66 -16.34 7.81 30.37
N GLN A 67 -16.56 8.78 29.45
CA GLN A 67 -17.33 10.01 29.64
C GLN A 67 -16.88 10.84 30.85
N SER A 68 -15.60 10.76 31.22
CA SER A 68 -15.04 11.61 32.25
C SER A 68 -14.81 13.02 31.70
N GLU A 69 -15.72 13.95 31.99
CA GLU A 69 -15.69 15.35 31.52
C GLU A 69 -14.33 16.01 31.74
N ARG A 70 -13.68 15.71 32.87
CA ARG A 70 -12.35 16.25 33.22
C ARG A 70 -11.27 15.87 32.21
N PHE A 71 -11.32 14.65 31.67
CA PHE A 71 -10.31 14.14 30.75
C PHE A 71 -10.71 14.26 29.28
N GLN A 72 -11.96 14.66 29.00
CA GLN A 72 -12.47 14.75 27.64
C GLN A 72 -11.75 15.81 26.78
N PRO A 73 -11.59 17.08 27.20
CA PRO A 73 -10.82 18.05 26.41
C PRO A 73 -9.36 17.64 26.15
N PRO A 74 -8.55 17.23 27.16
CA PRO A 74 -7.16 16.86 26.90
C PRO A 74 -7.02 15.53 26.13
N ALA A 75 -7.99 14.62 26.22
CA ALA A 75 -7.98 13.40 25.40
C ALA A 75 -8.25 13.71 23.93
N LEU A 76 -9.21 14.60 23.62
CA LEU A 76 -9.45 15.11 22.27
C LEU A 76 -8.22 15.83 21.71
N TYR A 77 -7.61 16.72 22.50
CA TYR A 77 -6.37 17.40 22.10
C TYR A 77 -5.26 16.41 21.70
N ASN A 78 -5.03 15.38 22.52
CA ASN A 78 -4.03 14.36 22.24
C ASN A 78 -4.41 13.48 21.03
N LEU A 79 -5.69 13.14 20.85
CA LEU A 79 -6.17 12.41 19.67
C LEU A 79 -5.96 13.19 18.37
N GLY A 80 -6.16 14.51 18.41
CA GLY A 80 -5.83 15.40 17.31
C GLY A 80 -4.39 15.21 16.84
N HIS A 81 -3.43 15.22 17.77
CA HIS A 81 -2.01 14.95 17.45
C HIS A 81 -1.78 13.53 16.92
N VAL A 82 -2.36 12.51 17.56
CA VAL A 82 -2.22 11.12 17.14
C VAL A 82 -2.67 10.93 15.69
N ARG A 83 -3.87 11.40 15.34
CA ARG A 83 -4.45 11.23 14.00
C ARG A 83 -3.74 12.08 12.95
N PHE A 84 -3.26 13.27 13.34
CA PHE A 84 -2.41 14.07 12.46
C PHE A 84 -1.12 13.34 12.10
N ASP A 85 -0.41 12.81 13.10
CA ASP A 85 0.82 12.04 12.92
C ASP A 85 0.57 10.75 12.11
N GLN A 86 -0.53 10.04 12.35
CA GLN A 86 -0.90 8.86 11.55
C GLN A 86 -1.15 9.22 10.08
N GLY A 87 -1.80 10.35 9.81
CA GLY A 87 -1.95 10.87 8.46
C GLY A 87 -0.62 11.25 7.82
N ALA A 88 0.31 11.85 8.59
CA ALA A 88 1.64 12.17 8.09
C ALA A 88 2.45 10.89 7.74
N ASP A 89 2.34 9.84 8.54
CA ASP A 89 2.96 8.54 8.26
C ASP A 89 2.35 7.88 7.01
N GLU A 90 1.02 7.94 6.84
CA GLU A 90 0.32 7.48 5.63
C GLU A 90 0.85 8.19 4.37
N LEU A 91 0.92 9.52 4.42
CA LEU A 91 1.37 10.35 3.31
C LEU A 91 2.83 10.07 2.93
N LYS A 92 3.69 9.81 3.92
CA LYS A 92 5.09 9.48 3.71
C LYS A 92 5.29 8.11 3.07
N ASN A 93 4.42 7.15 3.38
CA ASN A 93 4.49 5.80 2.83
C ASN A 93 3.88 5.72 1.41
N GLY A 94 3.06 6.70 1.02
CA GLY A 94 2.48 6.81 -0.31
C GLY A 94 3.40 7.43 -1.36
N PRO A 95 3.10 7.26 -2.67
CA PRO A 95 3.78 8.00 -3.71
C PRO A 95 3.53 9.51 -3.58
N PRO A 96 4.56 10.37 -3.73
CA PRO A 96 4.38 11.81 -3.63
C PRO A 96 3.53 12.34 -4.80
N ALA A 97 2.48 13.12 -4.51
CA ALA A 97 1.53 13.60 -5.51
C ALA A 97 2.22 14.27 -6.71
N ARG A 98 3.15 15.18 -6.46
CA ARG A 98 3.82 15.94 -7.54
C ARG A 98 4.57 15.06 -8.53
N GLU A 99 5.28 14.04 -8.05
CA GLU A 99 6.02 13.14 -8.94
C GLU A 99 5.07 12.18 -9.67
N ALA A 100 4.04 11.67 -8.98
CA ALA A 100 3.02 10.84 -9.60
C ALA A 100 2.25 11.61 -10.70
N SER A 101 1.83 12.85 -10.43
CA SER A 101 1.21 13.73 -11.42
C SER A 101 2.14 14.02 -12.59
N LYS A 102 3.41 14.37 -12.32
CA LYS A 102 4.40 14.63 -13.38
C LYS A 102 4.60 13.40 -14.28
N GLN A 103 4.73 12.21 -13.70
CA GLN A 103 4.85 10.96 -14.45
C GLN A 103 3.57 10.66 -15.25
N GLY A 104 2.40 10.86 -14.66
CA GLY A 104 1.12 10.70 -15.35
C GLY A 104 0.95 11.63 -16.54
N TRP A 105 1.26 12.92 -16.40
CA TRP A 105 1.21 13.88 -17.52
C TRP A 105 2.22 13.54 -18.62
N ALA A 106 3.43 13.10 -18.28
CA ALA A 106 4.42 12.66 -19.26
C ALA A 106 3.92 11.44 -20.06
N ALA A 107 3.39 10.42 -19.36
CA ALA A 107 2.83 9.23 -19.99
C ALA A 107 1.61 9.54 -20.87
N ALA A 108 0.74 10.46 -20.43
CA ALA A 108 -0.40 10.93 -21.23
C ALA A 108 0.06 11.59 -22.54
N ASN A 109 1.07 12.46 -22.48
CA ASN A 109 1.64 13.10 -23.65
C ASN A 109 2.32 12.10 -24.59
N HIS A 110 3.04 11.10 -24.05
CA HIS A 110 3.61 10.02 -24.84
C HIS A 110 2.52 9.19 -25.54
N ALA A 111 1.42 8.90 -24.84
CA ALA A 111 0.27 8.21 -25.42
C ALA A 111 -0.35 9.00 -26.57
N ASP A 112 -0.54 10.31 -26.43
CA ASP A 112 -1.06 11.17 -27.50
C ASP A 112 -0.15 11.15 -28.75
N GLN A 113 1.17 11.23 -28.54
CA GLN A 113 2.15 11.14 -29.63
C GLN A 113 2.15 9.77 -30.30
N ALA A 114 2.04 8.68 -29.53
CA ALA A 114 1.97 7.33 -30.05
C ALA A 114 0.67 7.09 -30.84
N ILE A 115 -0.47 7.57 -30.35
CA ILE A 115 -1.77 7.51 -31.03
C ILE A 115 -1.69 8.27 -32.36
N LYS A 116 -1.12 9.48 -32.37
CA LYS A 116 -0.94 10.25 -33.60
C LYS A 116 -0.04 9.52 -34.60
N SER A 117 1.12 9.04 -34.14
CA SER A 117 2.05 8.30 -34.99
C SER A 117 1.42 7.04 -35.59
N ALA A 118 0.62 6.32 -34.80
CA ALA A 118 -0.13 5.16 -35.28
C ALA A 118 -1.17 5.53 -36.35
N LYS A 119 -1.92 6.63 -36.16
CA LYS A 119 -2.87 7.14 -37.16
C LYS A 119 -2.16 7.52 -38.47
N ASP A 120 -1.03 8.23 -38.38
CA ASP A 120 -0.26 8.66 -39.54
C ASP A 120 0.35 7.47 -40.29
N ALA A 121 0.83 6.46 -39.58
CA ALA A 121 1.36 5.23 -40.18
C ALA A 121 0.26 4.43 -40.90
N LEU A 122 -0.93 4.31 -40.29
CA LEU A 122 -2.09 3.66 -40.89
C LEU A 122 -2.58 4.39 -42.16
N ALA A 123 -2.55 5.72 -42.18
CA ALA A 123 -2.96 6.52 -43.31
C ALA A 123 -1.99 6.43 -44.50
N ASN A 124 -0.68 6.42 -44.23
CA ASN A 124 0.35 6.39 -45.27
C ASN A 124 0.63 4.99 -45.83
N GLY A 125 0.21 3.93 -45.14
CA GLY A 125 0.39 2.54 -45.58
C GLY A 125 1.84 2.04 -45.62
N ASP A 126 2.78 2.82 -45.08
CA ASP A 126 4.20 2.48 -44.99
C ASP A 126 4.42 1.41 -43.91
N ILE A 127 4.74 0.19 -44.34
CA ILE A 127 4.87 -0.97 -43.46
C ILE A 127 5.95 -0.78 -42.41
N ASP A 128 7.07 -0.14 -42.74
CA ASP A 128 8.18 0.00 -41.81
C ASP A 128 7.82 1.05 -40.73
N LYS A 129 7.09 2.12 -41.09
CA LYS A 129 6.50 3.06 -40.13
C LYS A 129 5.41 2.43 -39.27
N MET A 130 4.61 1.52 -39.82
CA MET A 130 3.59 0.79 -39.06
C MET A 130 4.23 -0.11 -38.01
N VAL A 131 5.29 -0.85 -38.37
CA VAL A 131 6.05 -1.68 -37.42
C VAL A 131 6.69 -0.84 -36.31
N ALA A 132 7.34 0.28 -36.67
CA ALA A 132 7.94 1.19 -35.69
C ALA A 132 6.89 1.78 -34.73
N SER A 133 5.76 2.24 -35.26
CA SER A 133 4.65 2.79 -34.46
C SER A 133 4.03 1.75 -33.54
N TYR A 134 3.93 0.49 -33.99
CA TYR A 134 3.43 -0.62 -33.19
C TYR A 134 4.36 -0.95 -32.01
N MET A 135 5.67 -1.03 -32.26
CA MET A 135 6.66 -1.28 -31.19
C MET A 135 6.69 -0.14 -30.16
N ASN A 136 6.71 1.10 -30.63
CA ASN A 136 6.68 2.27 -29.76
C ASN A 136 5.40 2.31 -28.91
N GLY A 137 4.23 2.11 -29.54
CA GLY A 137 2.95 2.14 -28.82
C GLY A 137 2.82 1.03 -27.77
N ARG A 138 3.43 -0.14 -27.97
CA ARG A 138 3.50 -1.18 -26.91
C ARG A 138 4.29 -0.70 -25.70
N GLY A 139 5.46 -0.08 -25.91
CA GLY A 139 6.27 0.50 -24.83
C GLY A 139 5.50 1.59 -24.07
N VAL A 140 4.88 2.51 -24.81
CA VAL A 140 4.07 3.59 -24.26
C VAL A 140 2.86 3.06 -23.49
N ARG A 141 2.22 1.96 -23.93
CA ARG A 141 1.12 1.33 -23.18
C ARG A 141 1.58 0.77 -21.83
N LYS A 142 2.78 0.17 -21.77
CA LYS A 142 3.37 -0.31 -20.50
C LYS A 142 3.69 0.88 -19.57
N GLU A 143 4.26 1.96 -20.10
CA GLU A 143 4.50 3.21 -19.35
C GLU A 143 3.20 3.82 -18.83
N LEU A 144 2.16 3.90 -19.67
CA LEU A 144 0.85 4.43 -19.31
C LEU A 144 0.20 3.63 -18.18
N LYS A 145 0.24 2.30 -18.24
CA LYS A 145 -0.27 1.43 -17.17
C LYS A 145 0.45 1.68 -15.84
N ALA A 146 1.78 1.74 -15.88
CA ALA A 146 2.59 2.00 -14.68
C ALA A 146 2.31 3.39 -14.08
N ALA A 147 2.17 4.42 -14.93
CA ALA A 147 1.85 5.77 -14.50
C ALA A 147 0.43 5.86 -13.90
N THR A 148 -0.57 5.24 -14.53
CA THR A 148 -1.94 5.16 -14.00
C THR A 148 -1.96 4.52 -12.61
N GLU A 149 -1.26 3.40 -12.43
CA GLU A 149 -1.15 2.75 -11.12
C GLU A 149 -0.43 3.61 -10.07
N ALA A 150 0.57 4.40 -10.47
CA ALA A 150 1.23 5.34 -9.57
C ALA A 150 0.31 6.49 -9.13
N VAL A 151 -0.45 7.09 -10.07
CA VAL A 151 -1.44 8.14 -9.75
C VAL A 151 -2.57 7.58 -8.89
N ARG A 152 -3.05 6.35 -9.17
CA ARG A 152 -4.08 5.68 -8.37
C ARG A 152 -3.63 5.47 -6.92
N ARG A 153 -2.42 4.93 -6.71
CA ARG A 153 -1.85 4.75 -5.36
C ARG A 153 -1.62 6.08 -4.65
N ALA A 154 -1.21 7.12 -5.37
CA ALA A 154 -1.09 8.46 -4.80
C ALA A 154 -2.45 8.99 -4.33
N LEU A 155 -3.50 8.86 -5.14
CA LEU A 155 -4.87 9.26 -4.78
C LEU A 155 -5.36 8.53 -3.52
N GLU A 156 -5.13 7.22 -3.43
CA GLU A 156 -5.52 6.41 -2.27
C GLU A 156 -4.81 6.88 -0.99
N ALA A 157 -3.48 7.06 -1.04
CA ALA A 157 -2.71 7.50 0.13
C ALA A 157 -3.09 8.92 0.57
N HIS A 158 -3.28 9.85 -0.38
CA HIS A 158 -3.67 11.23 -0.06
C HIS A 158 -5.12 11.30 0.45
N GLY A 159 -6.02 10.47 -0.09
CA GLY A 159 -7.40 10.36 0.39
C GLY A 159 -7.47 9.77 1.81
N ALA A 160 -6.70 8.71 2.09
CA ALA A 160 -6.61 8.12 3.43
C ALA A 160 -5.99 9.08 4.44
N THR A 161 -5.02 9.92 4.02
CA THR A 161 -4.46 11.00 4.84
C THR A 161 -5.50 12.06 5.14
N LEU A 162 -6.28 12.48 4.14
CA LEU A 162 -7.31 13.51 4.28
C LEU A 162 -8.33 13.14 5.35
N LEU A 163 -8.82 11.89 5.34
CA LEU A 163 -9.77 11.41 6.34
C LEU A 163 -9.22 11.50 7.78
N LYS A 164 -7.94 11.13 7.97
CA LYS A 164 -7.28 11.20 9.29
C LYS A 164 -7.09 12.65 9.74
N TRP A 165 -6.69 13.54 8.84
CA TRP A 165 -6.50 14.96 9.15
C TRP A 165 -7.82 15.69 9.41
N GLN A 166 -8.89 15.41 8.67
CA GLN A 166 -10.22 15.93 8.97
C GLN A 166 -10.71 15.48 10.35
N ARG A 167 -10.41 14.22 10.72
CA ARG A 167 -10.75 13.73 12.05
C ARG A 167 -9.94 14.44 13.14
N SER A 168 -8.63 14.65 12.91
CA SER A 168 -7.73 15.39 13.79
C SER A 168 -8.18 16.85 14.00
N GLU A 169 -8.52 17.54 12.91
CA GLU A 169 -9.13 18.88 12.94
C GLU A 169 -10.39 18.89 13.82
N GLY A 170 -11.27 17.91 13.61
CA GLY A 170 -12.49 17.75 14.42
C GLY A 170 -12.18 17.57 15.91
N ASP A 171 -11.18 16.75 16.27
CA ASP A 171 -10.79 16.56 17.67
C ASP A 171 -10.27 17.86 18.30
N PHE A 172 -9.43 18.62 17.59
CA PHE A 172 -8.95 19.92 18.09
C PHE A 172 -10.10 20.93 18.24
N LYS A 173 -11.01 21.01 17.27
CA LYS A 173 -12.18 21.89 17.34
C LYS A 173 -13.08 21.51 18.52
N SER A 174 -13.35 20.22 18.73
CA SER A 174 -14.10 19.74 19.90
C SER A 174 -13.39 20.02 21.22
N ALA A 175 -12.05 19.93 21.28
CA ALA A 175 -11.30 20.32 22.48
C ALA A 175 -11.48 21.81 22.82
N VAL A 176 -11.46 22.70 21.80
CA VAL A 176 -11.74 24.14 21.96
C VAL A 176 -13.18 24.41 22.38
N GLU A 177 -14.15 23.66 21.85
CA GLU A 177 -15.55 23.79 22.23
C GLU A 177 -15.78 23.49 23.73
N LEU A 178 -15.11 22.46 24.25
CA LEU A 178 -15.17 22.09 25.66
C LEU A 178 -14.30 22.97 26.56
N ASN A 179 -13.20 23.51 26.03
CA ASN A 179 -12.31 24.42 26.74
C ASN A 179 -11.87 25.58 25.83
N ARG A 180 -12.65 26.67 25.81
CA ARG A 180 -12.39 27.83 24.95
C ARG A 180 -11.08 28.57 25.25
N ALA A 181 -10.47 28.33 26.40
CA ALA A 181 -9.18 28.93 26.77
C ALA A 181 -7.98 28.16 26.17
N ASP A 182 -8.22 27.02 25.51
CA ASP A 182 -7.18 26.19 24.90
C ASP A 182 -6.67 26.79 23.58
N ALA A 183 -5.78 27.77 23.70
CA ALA A 183 -5.15 28.45 22.57
C ALA A 183 -4.31 27.49 21.69
N ASP A 184 -3.73 26.45 22.30
CA ASP A 184 -2.93 25.46 21.58
C ASP A 184 -3.84 24.58 20.69
N ALA A 185 -4.98 24.13 21.21
CA ALA A 185 -5.96 23.39 20.43
C ALA A 185 -6.49 24.22 19.25
N GLN A 186 -6.78 25.51 19.47
CA GLN A 186 -7.21 26.42 18.42
C GLN A 186 -6.13 26.60 17.35
N HIS A 187 -4.90 26.86 17.76
CA HIS A 187 -3.78 27.00 16.84
C HIS A 187 -3.56 25.73 16.01
N ASN A 188 -3.63 24.55 16.63
CA ASN A 188 -3.44 23.28 15.95
C ASN A 188 -4.56 23.01 14.95
N ALA A 189 -5.83 23.30 15.28
CA ALA A 189 -6.93 23.23 14.33
C ALA A 189 -6.64 24.08 13.08
N ASP A 190 -6.21 25.34 13.25
CA ASP A 190 -5.86 26.22 12.12
C ASP A 190 -4.68 25.69 11.29
N VAL A 191 -3.71 25.03 11.93
CA VAL A 191 -2.58 24.39 11.23
C VAL A 191 -3.09 23.22 10.41
N VAL A 192 -3.92 22.35 10.98
CA VAL A 192 -4.49 21.19 10.29
C VAL A 192 -5.37 21.64 9.12
N ASP A 193 -6.21 22.66 9.28
CA ASP A 193 -7.04 23.23 8.19
C ASP A 193 -6.18 23.66 7.00
N ARG A 194 -5.05 24.35 7.24
CA ARG A 194 -4.11 24.74 6.18
C ARG A 194 -3.43 23.54 5.52
N CYS A 195 -3.13 22.48 6.28
CA CYS A 195 -2.58 21.24 5.74
C CYS A 195 -3.61 20.52 4.86
N ILE A 196 -4.86 20.46 5.30
CA ILE A 196 -5.99 19.89 4.55
C ILE A 196 -6.18 20.63 3.23
N ALA A 197 -6.17 21.97 3.24
CA ALA A 197 -6.31 22.75 2.00
C ALA A 197 -5.26 22.36 0.94
N LYS A 198 -3.97 22.30 1.34
CA LYS A 198 -2.88 21.87 0.44
C LYS A 198 -3.03 20.42 -0.05
N LEU A 199 -3.53 19.54 0.82
CA LEU A 199 -3.76 18.14 0.49
C LEU A 199 -4.91 18.00 -0.52
N VAL A 200 -5.97 18.78 -0.37
CA VAL A 200 -7.09 18.86 -1.32
C VAL A 200 -6.61 19.37 -2.67
N ASP A 201 -5.77 20.41 -2.72
CA ASP A 201 -5.17 20.89 -3.97
C ASP A 201 -4.37 19.77 -4.68
N SER A 202 -3.59 19.01 -3.91
CA SER A 202 -2.81 17.88 -4.43
C SER A 202 -3.70 16.74 -4.95
N LEU A 203 -4.80 16.45 -4.26
CA LEU A 203 -5.80 15.47 -4.70
C LEU A 203 -6.48 15.91 -6.00
N GLN A 204 -6.82 17.20 -6.14
CA GLN A 204 -7.40 17.72 -7.38
C GLN A 204 -6.43 17.60 -8.55
N GLU A 205 -5.14 17.92 -8.36
CA GLU A 205 -4.12 17.73 -9.40
C GLU A 205 -4.01 16.28 -9.84
N LEU A 206 -3.97 15.35 -8.88
CA LEU A 206 -3.93 13.91 -9.17
C LEU A 206 -5.20 13.42 -9.89
N GLN A 207 -6.38 13.92 -9.51
CA GLN A 207 -7.65 13.59 -10.18
C GLN A 207 -7.68 14.09 -11.62
N GLN A 208 -7.22 15.32 -11.88
CA GLN A 208 -7.09 15.86 -13.23
C GLN A 208 -6.10 15.03 -14.06
N CYS A 209 -4.97 14.63 -13.48
CA CYS A 209 -4.00 13.76 -14.12
C CYS A 209 -4.62 12.39 -14.46
N MET A 210 -5.37 11.79 -13.52
CA MET A 210 -6.08 10.52 -13.74
C MET A 210 -7.12 10.63 -14.86
N GLN A 211 -7.87 11.72 -14.92
CA GLN A 211 -8.82 11.98 -16.02
C GLN A 211 -8.10 12.11 -17.36
N ALA A 212 -6.94 12.77 -17.40
CA ALA A 212 -6.13 12.87 -18.60
C ALA A 212 -5.56 11.53 -19.05
N LEU A 213 -5.27 10.61 -18.14
CA LEU A 213 -4.87 9.24 -18.47
C LEU A 213 -6.05 8.39 -18.97
N GLY A 214 -7.28 8.74 -18.56
CA GLY A 214 -8.52 8.07 -18.95
C GLY A 214 -8.73 8.04 -20.47
N GLY A 215 -9.19 6.89 -20.99
CA GLY A 215 -9.48 6.66 -22.41
C GLY A 215 -8.26 6.51 -23.31
N LYS A 216 -7.11 7.11 -22.99
CA LYS A 216 -5.88 7.02 -23.81
C LYS A 216 -5.34 5.59 -23.94
N SER A 217 -5.49 4.78 -22.88
CA SER A 217 -5.09 3.37 -22.91
C SER A 217 -5.90 2.57 -23.92
N ASP A 218 -7.22 2.79 -23.97
CA ASP A 218 -8.13 2.08 -24.86
C ASP A 218 -7.96 2.55 -26.31
N ASP A 219 -7.82 3.86 -26.53
CA ASP A 219 -7.52 4.45 -27.84
C ASP A 219 -6.22 3.89 -28.40
N LEU A 220 -5.16 3.83 -27.58
CA LEU A 220 -3.88 3.27 -28.00
C LEU A 220 -3.99 1.76 -28.29
N LYS A 221 -4.73 1.00 -27.46
CA LYS A 221 -5.01 -0.43 -27.68
C LYS A 221 -5.72 -0.66 -29.02
N GLU A 222 -6.72 0.16 -29.35
CA GLU A 222 -7.44 0.07 -30.61
C GLU A 222 -6.52 0.36 -31.81
N LYS A 223 -5.70 1.41 -31.74
CA LYS A 223 -4.75 1.74 -32.82
C LYS A 223 -3.68 0.67 -33.00
N LEU A 224 -3.18 0.08 -31.93
CA LEU A 224 -2.24 -1.04 -32.00
C LEU A 224 -2.87 -2.27 -32.64
N LYS A 225 -4.15 -2.57 -32.36
CA LYS A 225 -4.89 -3.65 -33.03
C LYS A 225 -5.03 -3.39 -34.53
N GLN A 226 -5.33 -2.16 -34.93
CA GLN A 226 -5.41 -1.77 -36.35
C GLN A 226 -4.06 -1.91 -37.06
N LEU A 227 -2.97 -1.47 -36.44
CA LEU A 227 -1.61 -1.64 -36.96
C LEU A 227 -1.26 -3.11 -37.13
N LYS A 228 -1.50 -3.94 -36.09
CA LYS A 228 -1.25 -5.39 -36.14
C LYS A 228 -2.00 -6.07 -37.29
N GLY A 229 -3.25 -5.67 -37.56
CA GLY A 229 -4.03 -6.22 -38.67
C GLY A 229 -3.53 -5.83 -40.08
N ARG A 230 -2.73 -4.76 -40.20
CA ARG A 230 -2.21 -4.25 -41.48
C ARG A 230 -0.75 -4.65 -41.74
N ILE A 231 0.02 -4.95 -40.70
CA ILE A 231 1.41 -5.40 -40.83
C ILE A 231 1.43 -6.86 -41.31
N PRO A 232 2.11 -7.19 -42.42
CA PRO A 232 2.24 -8.58 -42.87
C PRO A 232 2.96 -9.46 -41.84
N ALA A 233 2.52 -10.72 -41.68
CA ALA A 233 3.09 -11.67 -40.73
C ALA A 233 4.63 -11.81 -40.78
N PRO A 234 5.30 -11.82 -41.95
CA PRO A 234 6.76 -11.92 -42.01
C PRO A 234 7.51 -10.70 -41.46
N LYS A 235 6.86 -9.52 -41.43
CA LYS A 235 7.41 -8.26 -40.91
C LYS A 235 6.92 -7.95 -39.50
N MET A 236 6.20 -8.88 -38.87
CA MET A 236 5.64 -8.69 -37.54
C MET A 236 6.74 -8.81 -36.48
N PRO A 237 6.95 -7.79 -35.62
CA PRO A 237 8.01 -7.83 -34.63
C PRO A 237 7.74 -8.89 -33.54
N PRO A 238 8.79 -9.51 -32.98
CA PRO A 238 8.66 -10.53 -31.92
C PRO A 238 7.91 -9.97 -30.69
N GLY A 239 7.07 -10.80 -30.08
CA GLY A 239 6.14 -10.42 -29.00
C GLY A 239 4.83 -9.77 -29.48
N ALA A 240 4.59 -9.61 -30.78
CA ALA A 240 3.30 -9.15 -31.32
C ALA A 240 2.20 -10.24 -31.27
N ALA A 241 2.58 -11.51 -31.20
CA ALA A 241 1.70 -12.65 -30.96
C ALA A 241 2.03 -13.20 -29.56
N GLY A 242 1.11 -13.01 -28.60
CA GLY A 242 1.18 -13.63 -27.27
C GLY A 242 1.59 -12.75 -26.07
N ASP A 243 1.90 -11.45 -26.24
CA ASP A 243 2.16 -10.50 -25.12
C ASP A 243 0.97 -9.55 -24.87
N ASP A 244 -0.16 -9.78 -25.54
CA ASP A 244 -1.42 -9.03 -25.37
C ASP A 244 -2.43 -9.80 -24.49
N ASP A 245 -2.06 -11.01 -24.05
CA ASP A 245 -2.90 -11.92 -23.25
C ASP A 245 -2.62 -11.84 -21.73
N GLU A 246 -1.77 -10.91 -21.27
CA GLU A 246 -1.63 -10.62 -19.84
C GLU A 246 -2.66 -9.60 -19.32
N ASP A 247 -3.49 -9.02 -20.21
CA ASP A 247 -4.55 -8.05 -19.88
C ASP A 247 -5.84 -8.31 -20.70
N GLU A 248 -6.20 -9.59 -20.90
CA GLU A 248 -7.63 -9.92 -20.82
C GLU A 248 -7.90 -10.13 -19.33
N ASP A 249 -8.72 -9.26 -18.73
CA ASP A 249 -9.50 -9.63 -17.54
C ASP A 249 -10.26 -10.91 -17.90
N GLN A 250 -9.63 -12.07 -17.70
CA GLN A 250 -10.34 -13.33 -17.71
C GLN A 250 -11.36 -13.22 -16.58
N PRO A 251 -12.67 -13.25 -16.89
CA PRO A 251 -13.65 -13.47 -15.86
C PRO A 251 -13.21 -14.75 -15.15
N PHE A 252 -13.01 -14.69 -13.84
CA PHE A 252 -12.74 -15.89 -13.05
C PHE A 252 -13.85 -16.93 -13.36
N GLY A 253 -13.53 -17.93 -14.18
CA GLY A 253 -14.47 -18.98 -14.55
C GLY A 253 -14.28 -19.50 -15.98
N PRO A 254 -14.31 -20.84 -16.19
CA PRO A 254 -14.45 -21.40 -17.53
C PRO A 254 -15.72 -20.84 -18.19
N ARG A 255 -15.65 -20.49 -19.48
CA ARG A 255 -16.83 -20.12 -20.26
C ARG A 255 -17.81 -21.31 -20.29
N PRO A 256 -19.13 -21.10 -20.21
CA PRO A 256 -20.14 -22.15 -20.04
C PRO A 256 -20.16 -23.26 -21.12
N ASP A 257 -19.41 -23.09 -22.21
CA ASP A 257 -19.35 -24.06 -23.32
C ASP A 257 -18.00 -24.78 -23.47
N GLN A 258 -17.04 -24.59 -22.55
CA GLN A 258 -15.81 -25.39 -22.53
C GLN A 258 -16.03 -26.68 -21.74
N LYS A 259 -16.25 -27.78 -22.48
CA LYS A 259 -16.14 -29.12 -21.90
C LYS A 259 -14.72 -29.34 -21.40
N GLU A 260 -14.61 -29.61 -20.11
CA GLU A 260 -13.41 -30.09 -19.43
C GLU A 260 -12.83 -31.26 -20.24
N GLY A 261 -11.61 -31.08 -20.74
CA GLY A 261 -10.90 -32.16 -21.42
C GLY A 261 -10.75 -33.35 -20.47
N ALA A 262 -10.81 -34.56 -21.00
CA ALA A 262 -10.74 -35.79 -20.20
C ALA A 262 -9.58 -35.71 -19.19
N PRO A 263 -9.80 -36.08 -17.91
CA PRO A 263 -8.76 -36.02 -16.90
C PRO A 263 -7.55 -36.81 -17.41
N LYS A 264 -6.38 -36.16 -17.46
CA LYS A 264 -5.12 -36.86 -17.69
C LYS A 264 -5.05 -37.94 -16.62
N ASN A 265 -4.96 -39.20 -17.06
CA ASN A 265 -4.82 -40.35 -16.20
C ASN A 265 -3.54 -40.14 -15.35
N GLY A 266 -3.72 -39.72 -14.10
CA GLY A 266 -2.62 -39.49 -13.18
C GLY A 266 -2.11 -40.84 -12.73
N GLU A 267 -0.98 -41.28 -13.28
CA GLU A 267 -0.22 -42.37 -12.67
C GLU A 267 0.15 -41.95 -11.24
N GLN A 268 -0.35 -42.69 -10.25
CA GLN A 268 0.11 -42.56 -8.88
C GLN A 268 1.58 -42.96 -8.85
N MET A 269 2.47 -41.97 -8.80
CA MET A 269 3.88 -42.20 -8.55
C MET A 269 4.04 -42.71 -7.11
N SER A 270 4.55 -43.94 -6.97
CA SER A 270 4.99 -44.48 -5.69
C SER A 270 6.24 -43.73 -5.24
N LEU A 271 6.07 -42.79 -4.32
CA LEU A 271 7.18 -42.05 -3.72
C LEU A 271 7.99 -42.98 -2.81
N SER A 272 9.32 -42.92 -2.94
CA SER A 272 10.22 -43.59 -2.00
C SER A 272 10.15 -42.93 -0.61
N PRO A 273 10.39 -43.68 0.49
CA PRO A 273 10.36 -43.12 1.85
C PRO A 273 11.28 -41.91 2.03
N GLU A 274 12.42 -41.90 1.34
CA GLU A 274 13.37 -40.78 1.37
C GLU A 274 12.81 -39.55 0.63
N GLN A 275 12.23 -39.72 -0.58
CA GLN A 275 11.59 -38.60 -1.31
C GLN A 275 10.40 -38.02 -0.57
N ALA A 276 9.63 -38.86 0.12
CA ALA A 276 8.57 -38.39 1.02
C ALA A 276 9.15 -37.58 2.19
N GLY A 277 10.32 -37.98 2.71
CA GLY A 277 11.05 -37.25 3.75
C GLY A 277 11.47 -35.84 3.31
N TRP A 278 12.05 -35.70 2.11
CA TRP A 278 12.42 -34.40 1.54
C TRP A 278 11.22 -33.47 1.32
N LEU A 279 10.10 -34.03 0.87
CA LEU A 279 8.85 -33.27 0.70
C LEU A 279 8.31 -32.78 2.04
N LEU A 280 8.29 -33.64 3.06
CA LEU A 280 7.81 -33.27 4.40
C LEU A 280 8.72 -32.27 5.11
N GLU A 281 10.01 -32.27 4.81
CA GLU A 281 10.97 -31.30 5.35
C GLU A 281 10.69 -29.87 4.87
N GLY A 282 10.22 -29.70 3.64
CA GLY A 282 9.76 -28.40 3.12
C GLY A 282 8.46 -27.89 3.76
N PHE A 283 7.71 -28.75 4.46
CA PHE A 283 6.46 -28.41 5.15
C PHE A 283 6.61 -28.32 6.68
N LYS A 284 7.84 -28.45 7.23
CA LYS A 284 8.11 -28.17 8.64
C LYS A 284 7.97 -26.66 8.88
N LEU A 285 6.74 -26.24 9.15
CA LEU A 285 6.42 -24.92 9.70
C LEU A 285 7.23 -24.70 10.98
N ASP A 286 7.84 -23.51 11.11
CA ASP A 286 8.45 -23.03 12.35
C ASP A 286 7.51 -23.30 13.54
N SER A 287 8.09 -23.69 14.67
CA SER A 287 7.43 -24.29 15.83
C SER A 287 6.35 -23.42 16.50
N GLU A 288 6.12 -22.20 16.00
CA GLU A 288 5.13 -21.25 16.50
C GLU A 288 3.86 -21.14 15.62
N ARG A 289 3.78 -21.78 14.45
CA ARG A 289 2.55 -21.87 13.64
C ARG A 289 1.89 -23.25 13.75
N ARG A 290 1.42 -23.62 14.94
CA ARG A 290 0.45 -24.72 15.05
C ARG A 290 -0.96 -24.18 14.79
N LEU A 291 -1.57 -24.64 13.70
CA LEU A 291 -3.02 -24.52 13.51
C LEU A 291 -3.71 -25.29 14.65
N PRO A 292 -4.75 -24.73 15.30
CA PRO A 292 -5.48 -25.44 16.34
C PRO A 292 -6.27 -26.60 15.72
N MET A 293 -5.70 -27.81 15.79
CA MET A 293 -6.44 -29.04 15.54
C MET A 293 -7.41 -29.24 16.71
N SER A 294 -8.70 -29.06 16.46
CA SER A 294 -9.76 -29.40 17.41
C SER A 294 -9.74 -30.90 17.69
N TRP A 295 -9.60 -31.27 18.96
CA TRP A 295 -9.75 -32.65 19.42
C TRP A 295 -11.24 -33.00 19.46
N GLY A 296 -11.76 -33.50 18.35
CA GLY A 296 -13.08 -34.12 18.26
C GLY A 296 -12.97 -35.45 17.51
N PRO A 297 -13.83 -36.44 17.83
CA PRO A 297 -13.81 -37.73 17.13
C PRO A 297 -14.10 -37.55 15.63
N PRO A 298 -13.50 -38.38 14.76
CA PRO A 298 -13.64 -38.26 13.32
C PRO A 298 -15.11 -38.38 12.91
N GLY A 299 -15.64 -37.35 12.26
CA GLY A 299 -16.99 -37.36 11.70
C GLY A 299 -17.04 -38.30 10.49
N GLU A 300 -17.99 -39.22 10.48
CA GLU A 300 -18.25 -40.11 9.34
C GLU A 300 -18.60 -39.30 8.07
N PRO A 301 -18.15 -39.75 6.88
CA PRO A 301 -18.41 -39.07 5.63
C PRO A 301 -19.92 -39.07 5.33
N LYS A 302 -20.53 -37.89 5.37
CA LYS A 302 -21.91 -37.68 4.91
C LYS A 302 -21.97 -37.83 3.39
N ASP A 303 -22.59 -38.90 2.96
CA ASP A 303 -22.94 -39.16 1.56
C ASP A 303 -23.91 -38.05 1.09
N ARG A 304 -23.38 -37.08 0.34
CA ARG A 304 -24.19 -36.00 -0.24
C ARG A 304 -24.64 -36.44 -1.62
N ALA A 305 -25.77 -37.13 -1.66
CA ALA A 305 -26.57 -37.23 -2.87
C ALA A 305 -26.97 -35.82 -3.32
N ARG A 306 -26.28 -35.26 -4.31
CA ARG A 306 -26.70 -34.03 -4.99
C ARG A 306 -27.60 -34.40 -6.17
N PRO A 307 -28.77 -33.77 -6.32
CA PRO A 307 -29.56 -33.89 -7.54
C PRO A 307 -28.84 -33.25 -8.71
N THR A 308 -28.88 -33.91 -9.86
CA THR A 308 -28.47 -33.37 -11.15
C THR A 308 -29.57 -32.45 -11.69
N TRP A 309 -29.36 -31.14 -11.59
CA TRP A 309 -29.79 -30.15 -12.56
C TRP A 309 -28.96 -28.88 -12.38
#